data_AF-A0A7W6LSX4-F1
#
_entry.id   AF-A0A7W6LSX4-F1
#
_cell.length_a   1.000
_cell.length_b   1.000
_cell.length_c   1.000
_cell.angle_alpha   90.00
_cell.angle_beta   90.00
_cell.angle_gamma   90.00
#
_symmetry.space_group_name_H-M   'P 1'
#
loop_
_entity.id
_entity.type
_entity.pdbx_description
1 polymer ?
#
loop_
_entity_poly.entity_id
_entity_poly.type
_entity_poly.pdbx_seq_one_letter_code
_entity_poly.pdbx_strand_id
1 'polypeptide(L)' 'MIITLSDLLAGIRERKAVLGIIDTPERTDAMRNSGSRRTARKLAMLARIEDRSRDAGVV' A
#
# COMPACT_ATOMS: atom_id res chain seq x y z
N MET A 1 -28.08 -13.41 -2.32
CA MET A 1 -27.46 -12.86 -1.11
C MET A 1 -26.46 -11.79 -1.54
N ILE A 2 -26.67 -10.53 -1.15
CA ILE A 2 -25.73 -9.44 -1.43
C ILE A 2 -24.72 -9.44 -0.28
N ILE A 3 -23.44 -9.59 -0.59
CA ILE A 3 -22.34 -9.47 0.38
C ILE A 3 -21.85 -8.04 0.32
N THR A 4 -21.80 -7.34 1.46
CA THR A 4 -21.22 -6.00 1.50
C THR A 4 -19.69 -6.07 1.49
N LEU A 5 -19.04 -4.98 1.09
CA LEU A 5 -17.58 -4.87 1.22
C LEU A 5 -17.13 -5.13 2.66
N SER A 6 -17.90 -4.64 3.65
CA SER A 6 -17.62 -4.86 5.06
C SER A 6 -17.64 -6.34 5.45
N ASP A 7 -18.63 -7.11 4.97
CA ASP A 7 -18.74 -8.55 5.25
C ASP A 7 -17.56 -9.32 4.65
N LEU A 8 -17.20 -9.00 3.41
CA LEU A 8 -16.04 -9.58 2.75
C LEU A 8 -14.74 -9.30 3.53
N LEU A 9 -14.54 -8.05 3.95
CA LEU A 9 -13.36 -7.65 4.70
C LEU A 9 -13.30 -8.31 6.08
N ALA A 10 -14.43 -8.49 6.76
CA ALA A 10 -14.51 -9.22 8.02
C ALA A 10 -14.08 -10.69 7.85
N GLY A 11 -14.62 -11.39 6.85
CA GLY A 11 -14.24 -12.78 6.56
C GLY A 11 -12.76 -12.94 6.17
N ILE A 12 -12.19 -11.98 5.45
CA ILE A 12 -10.74 -11.98 5.14
C ILE A 12 -9.91 -11.83 6.43
N ARG A 13 -10.29 -10.92 7.33
CA ARG A 13 -9.57 -10.71 8.61
C ARG A 13 -9.59 -11.96 9.49
N GLU A 14 -10.74 -12.62 9.58
CA GLU A 14 -10.89 -13.86 10.34
C GLU A 14 -9.98 -14.98 9.79
N ARG A 15 -10.00 -15.21 8.47
CA ARG A 15 -9.13 -16.22 7.83
C ARG A 15 -7.65 -15.91 8.03
N LYS A 16 -7.27 -14.63 7.93
CA LYS A 16 -5.90 -14.19 8.19
C LYS A 16 -5.45 -14.48 9.61
N ALA A 17 -6.33 -14.24 10.60
CA ALA A 17 -6.05 -14.55 12.01
C ALA A 17 -5.84 -16.05 12.24
N VAL A 18 -6.68 -16.91 11.64
CA VAL A 18 -6.52 -18.38 11.71
C VAL A 18 -5.17 -18.83 11.12
N LEU A 19 -4.69 -18.16 10.07
CA LEU A 19 -3.39 -18.44 9.45
C LEU A 19 -2.20 -17.81 10.18
N GLY A 20 -2.42 -17.10 11.30
CA GLY A 20 -1.37 -16.37 12.02
C GLY A 20 -0.84 -15.14 11.28
N ILE A 21 -1.51 -14.71 10.20
CA ILE A 21 -1.15 -13.53 9.41
C ILE A 21 -1.84 -12.31 10.03
N ILE A 22 -1.28 -11.84 11.14
CA ILE A 22 -1.82 -10.68 11.84
C ILE A 22 -1.21 -9.40 11.24
N ASP A 23 -1.99 -8.74 10.38
CA ASP A 23 -1.66 -7.42 9.84
C ASP A 23 -1.90 -6.35 10.91
N THR A 24 -0.94 -6.18 11.83
CA THR A 24 -1.00 -5.02 12.75
C THR A 24 -0.69 -3.74 11.98
N PRO A 25 -1.20 -2.57 12.43
CA PRO A 25 -0.86 -1.28 11.83
C PRO A 25 0.66 -1.08 11.73
N GLU A 26 1.40 -1.46 12.79
CA GLU A 26 2.85 -1.30 12.88
C GLU A 26 3.58 -2.19 11.87
N ARG A 27 3.15 -3.45 11.71
CA ARG A 27 3.74 -4.37 10.71
C ARG A 27 3.41 -3.93 9.29
N THR A 28 2.18 -3.48 9.06
CA THR A 28 1.75 -2.93 7.78
C THR A 28 2.58 -1.72 7.41
N ASP A 29 2.78 -0.80 8.35
CA ASP A 29 3.62 0.36 8.16
C ASP A 29 5.08 -0.05 8.00
N ALA A 30 5.59 -1.04 8.72
CA ALA A 30 6.95 -1.60 8.57
C ALA A 30 7.22 -2.05 7.12
N MET A 31 6.24 -2.73 6.50
CA MET A 31 6.32 -3.23 5.12
C MET A 31 6.06 -2.16 4.05
N ARG A 32 5.55 -0.99 4.44
CA ARG A 32 5.18 0.06 3.51
C ARG A 32 6.43 0.67 2.87
N ASN A 33 6.46 0.62 1.53
CA ASN A 33 7.46 1.30 0.71
C ASN A 33 7.14 2.82 0.66
N SER A 34 7.49 3.50 1.77
CA SER A 34 7.26 4.92 2.03
C SER A 34 8.53 5.61 2.54
N GLY A 35 8.63 6.92 2.31
CA GLY A 35 9.72 7.77 2.80
C GLY A 35 11.11 7.19 2.53
N SER A 36 11.89 7.04 3.60
CA SER A 36 13.26 6.50 3.60
C SER A 36 13.35 5.01 3.25
N ARG A 37 12.24 4.27 3.30
CA ARG A 37 12.19 2.83 2.97
C ARG A 37 11.83 2.58 1.51
N ARG A 38 11.87 3.63 0.68
CA ARG A 38 11.55 3.46 -0.74
C ARG A 38 12.61 2.63 -1.44
N THR A 39 12.15 1.63 -2.20
CA THR A 39 13.05 0.85 -3.05
C THR A 39 13.58 1.71 -4.18
N ALA A 40 14.79 1.37 -4.68
CA ALA A 40 15.40 2.07 -5.83
C ALA A 40 14.46 2.16 -7.04
N ARG A 41 13.74 1.06 -7.34
CA ARG A 41 12.73 1.03 -8.41
C ARG A 41 11.61 2.06 -8.20
N LYS A 42 11.13 2.22 -6.97
CA LYS A 42 10.07 3.20 -6.66
C LYS A 42 10.61 4.63 -6.75
N LEU A 43 11.82 4.88 -6.28
CA LEU A 43 12.47 6.19 -6.44
C LEU A 43 12.62 6.57 -7.92
N ALA A 44 13.12 5.66 -8.76
CA ALA A 44 13.24 5.90 -10.19
C ALA A 44 11.88 6.16 -10.87
N MET A 45 10.82 5.47 -10.45
CA MET A 45 9.46 5.74 -10.93
C MET A 45 8.98 7.13 -10.54
N LEU A 46 9.21 7.54 -9.29
CA LEU A 46 8.80 8.86 -8.79
C LEU A 46 9.58 9.98 -9.48
N ALA A 47 10.89 9.82 -9.70
CA ALA A 47 11.70 10.77 -10.47
C ALA A 47 11.12 11.00 -11.87
N ARG A 48 10.77 9.93 -12.59
CA ARG A 48 10.11 10.06 -13.91
C ARG A 48 8.76 10.78 -13.85
N ILE A 49 8.01 10.63 -12.76
CA ILE A 49 6.73 11.34 -12.57
C ILE A 49 7.00 12.83 -12.33
N GLU A 50 7.99 13.13 -11.50
CA GLU A 50 8.41 14.50 -11.19
C GLU A 50 8.90 15.24 -12.43
N ASP A 51 9.74 14.60 -13.25
CA ASP A 51 10.22 15.16 -14.51
C ASP A 51 9.02 15.50 -15.43
N ARG A 52 8.08 14.57 -15.63
CA ARG A 52 6.86 14.84 -16.41
C ARG A 52 6.01 15.97 -15.82
N SER A 53 5.99 16.09 -14.50
CA SER A 53 5.25 17.16 -13.80
C SER A 53 5.89 18.53 -14.04
N ARG A 54 7.23 18.60 -14.04
CA ARG A 54 7.99 19.80 -14.39
C ARG A 54 7.78 20.18 -15.85
N ASP A 55 7.85 19.21 -16.77
CA ASP A 55 7.59 19.44 -18.20
C ASP A 55 6.17 19.97 -18.46
N ALA A 56 5.20 19.54 -17.65
CA ALA A 56 3.83 20.01 -17.70
C ALA A 56 3.59 21.36 -16.99
N GLY A 57 4.62 21.97 -16.39
CA GLY A 57 4.53 23.25 -15.67
C GLY A 57 3.69 23.20 -14.39
N VAL A 58 3.53 22.02 -13.79
CA VAL A 58 2.74 21.81 -12.57
C VAL A 58 3.56 22.10 -11.30
N VAL A 59 4.89 21.92 -11.38
CA VAL A 59 5.86 22.14 -10.29
C VAL A 59 6.95 23.09 -10.78
#